data_AF-D4DWL5-F1
#
_entry.id   AF-D4DWL5-F1
#
_cell.length_a   1.000
_cell.length_b   1.000
_cell.length_c   1.000
_cell.angle_alpha   90.00
_cell.angle_beta   90.00
_cell.angle_gamma   90.00
#
_symmetry.space_group_name_H-M   'P 1'
#
loop_
_entity.id
_entity.type
_entity.pdbx_description
1 polymer ?
#
loop_
_entity_poly.entity_id
_entity_poly.type
_entity_poly.pdbx_seq_one_letter_code
_entity_poly.pdbx_strand_id
1 'polypeptide(L)'
;MRGITIKKSLSVIIFIVLTILFVFILPDGFIYGYVSNNIAIGGDGEVAMDNYESVVLLIKLGVSAVIAIVLMTIAKRIMRKA
;
A
#
# COMPACT_ATOMS: atom_id res chain seq x y z
N MET A 1 -27.43 -16.21 -8.35
CA MET A 1 -26.37 -15.96 -7.33
C MET A 1 -24.95 -15.79 -7.90
N ARG A 2 -24.60 -16.32 -9.10
CA ARG A 2 -23.24 -16.21 -9.68
C ARG A 2 -22.73 -14.79 -9.99
N GLY A 3 -23.62 -13.85 -10.37
CA GLY A 3 -23.23 -12.48 -10.74
C GLY A 3 -22.68 -11.61 -9.60
N ILE A 4 -23.05 -11.90 -8.35
CA ILE A 4 -22.59 -11.15 -7.16
C ILE A 4 -21.14 -11.51 -6.81
N THR A 5 -20.76 -12.78 -6.99
CA THR A 5 -19.42 -13.28 -6.68
C THR A 5 -18.35 -12.71 -7.62
N ILE A 6 -18.67 -12.56 -8.91
CA ILE A 6 -17.75 -12.00 -9.92
C ILE A 6 -17.41 -10.53 -9.62
N LYS A 7 -18.40 -9.72 -9.23
CA LYS A 7 -18.17 -8.31 -8.85
C LYS A 7 -17.30 -8.15 -7.60
N LYS A 8 -17.42 -9.08 -6.64
CA LYS A 8 -16.55 -9.11 -5.45
C LYS A 8 -15.12 -9.47 -5.81
N SER A 9 -14.91 -10.49 -6.63
CA SER A 9 -13.58 -10.89 -7.10
C SER A 9 -12.88 -9.75 -7.86
N LEU A 10 -13.59 -9.07 -8.77
CA LEU A 10 -13.04 -7.94 -9.52
C LEU A 10 -12.63 -6.77 -8.60
N SER A 11 -13.38 -6.53 -7.52
CA SER A 11 -13.00 -5.49 -6.53
C SER A 11 -11.68 -5.83 -5.83
N VAL A 12 -11.42 -7.10 -5.54
CA VAL A 12 -10.16 -7.53 -4.93
C VAL A 12 -9.00 -7.36 -5.91
N ILE A 13 -9.20 -7.71 -7.18
CA ILE A 13 -8.16 -7.50 -8.22
C ILE A 13 -7.84 -6.01 -8.36
N ILE A 14 -8.86 -5.14 -8.42
CA ILE A 14 -8.67 -3.68 -8.49
C ILE A 14 -7.92 -3.18 -7.26
N PHE A 15 -8.25 -3.67 -6.08
CA PHE A 15 -7.54 -3.33 -4.83
C PHE A 15 -6.04 -3.69 -4.91
N ILE A 16 -5.73 -4.91 -5.36
CA ILE A 16 -4.34 -5.38 -5.47
C ILE A 16 -3.58 -4.54 -6.50
N VAL A 17 -4.15 -4.31 -7.69
CA VAL A 17 -3.52 -3.52 -8.76
C VAL A 17 -3.28 -2.09 -8.29
N LEU A 18 -4.26 -1.45 -7.63
CA LEU A 18 -4.10 -0.10 -7.08
C LEU A 18 -3.01 -0.07 -6.00
N THR A 19 -2.99 -1.05 -5.10
CA THR A 19 -1.98 -1.12 -4.04
C THR A 19 -0.59 -1.23 -4.63
N ILE A 20 -0.38 -2.12 -5.60
CA ILE A 20 0.91 -2.27 -6.30
C ILE A 20 1.29 -0.95 -7.00
N LEU A 21 0.34 -0.34 -7.72
CA LEU A 21 0.57 0.92 -8.42
C LEU A 21 0.98 2.05 -7.46
N PHE A 22 0.36 2.17 -6.29
CA PHE A 22 0.75 3.15 -5.29
C PHE A 22 2.11 2.87 -4.65
N VAL A 23 2.50 1.60 -4.49
CA VAL A 23 3.84 1.26 -3.98
C VAL A 23 4.93 1.82 -4.89
N PHE A 24 4.71 1.79 -6.22
CA PHE A 24 5.64 2.34 -7.21
C PHE A 24 5.59 3.87 -7.34
N ILE A 25 4.45 4.50 -7.04
CA ILE A 25 4.28 5.96 -7.19
C ILE A 25 4.70 6.73 -5.93
N LEU A 26 4.63 6.10 -4.75
CA LEU A 26 4.99 6.74 -3.49
C LEU A 26 6.47 7.19 -3.51
N PRO A 27 6.76 8.46 -3.16
CA PRO A 27 8.09 9.00 -3.24
C PRO A 27 9.01 8.33 -2.21
N ASP A 28 10.06 7.70 -2.72
CA ASP A 28 11.09 7.02 -1.93
C ASP A 28 11.67 7.92 -0.83
N GLY A 29 12.18 9.10 -1.22
CA GLY A 29 12.94 9.96 -0.31
C GLY A 29 12.18 10.36 0.96
N PHE A 30 10.86 10.50 0.89
CA PHE A 30 10.04 10.81 2.07
C PHE A 30 10.00 9.64 3.05
N ILE A 31 9.82 8.41 2.55
CA ILE A 31 9.66 7.22 3.39
C ILE A 31 11.03 6.82 3.96
N TYR A 32 12.08 6.84 3.14
CA TYR A 32 13.45 6.62 3.61
C TYR A 32 13.83 7.64 4.71
N GLY A 33 13.55 8.93 4.48
CA GLY A 33 13.77 9.96 5.49
C GLY A 33 12.98 9.72 6.77
N TYR A 34 11.73 9.26 6.67
CA TYR A 34 10.92 8.92 7.84
C TYR A 34 11.51 7.75 8.64
N VAL A 35 11.87 6.65 7.97
CA VAL A 35 12.44 5.47 8.63
C VAL A 35 13.76 5.81 9.30
N SER A 36 14.66 6.50 8.60
CA SER A 36 15.97 6.88 9.14
C SER A 36 15.88 7.78 10.38
N ASN A 37 14.88 8.67 10.45
CA ASN A 37 14.74 9.60 11.57
C ASN A 37 13.92 9.05 12.76
N ASN A 38 13.08 8.03 12.55
CA ASN A 38 12.09 7.60 13.56
C ASN A 38 12.22 6.13 13.97
N ILE A 39 12.96 5.31 13.23
CA ILE A 39 13.06 3.87 13.46
C ILE A 39 14.52 3.51 13.71
N ALA A 40 14.83 3.12 14.94
CA ALA A 40 16.14 2.58 15.29
C ALA A 40 16.24 1.14 14.76
N ILE A 41 17.06 0.93 13.73
CA ILE A 41 17.34 -0.39 13.18
C ILE A 41 18.71 -0.83 13.65
N GLY A 42 18.75 -1.91 14.42
CA GLY A 42 19.97 -2.52 14.92
C GLY A 42 20.36 -3.74 14.09
N GLY A 43 21.66 -4.03 14.08
CA GLY A 43 22.24 -5.16 13.36
C GLY A 43 23.64 -4.84 12.90
N ASP A 44 24.34 -5.87 12.42
CA ASP A 44 25.52 -5.67 11.59
C ASP A 44 25.12 -5.01 10.26
N GLY A 45 26.07 -4.41 9.53
CA GLY A 45 25.82 -3.57 8.36
C GLY A 45 24.89 -4.22 7.33
N GLU A 46 25.08 -5.50 7.00
CA GLU A 46 24.24 -6.22 6.02
C GLU A 46 22.82 -6.46 6.54
N VAL A 47 22.70 -6.99 7.76
CA VAL A 47 21.40 -7.31 8.38
C VAL A 47 20.59 -6.04 8.66
N ALA A 48 21.26 -4.96 9.06
CA ALA A 48 20.62 -3.67 9.30
C ALA A 48 20.08 -3.08 7.99
N MET A 49 20.80 -3.22 6.88
CA MET A 49 20.35 -2.72 5.58
C MET A 49 19.14 -3.51 5.05
N ASP A 50 19.13 -4.84 5.14
CA ASP A 50 17.98 -5.66 4.72
C ASP A 50 16.72 -5.39 5.56
N ASN A 51 16.89 -5.24 6.87
CA ASN A 51 15.80 -4.83 7.76
C ASN A 51 15.27 -3.44 7.43
N TYR A 52 16.15 -2.49 7.11
CA TYR A 52 15.78 -1.14 6.72
C TYR A 52 14.93 -1.14 5.45
N GLU A 53 15.34 -1.88 4.43
CA GLU A 53 14.62 -1.98 3.17
C GLU A 53 13.27 -2.68 3.32
N SER A 54 13.23 -3.72 4.14
CA SER A 54 11.99 -4.41 4.50
C SER A 54 11.00 -3.48 5.21
N VAL A 55 11.47 -2.65 6.15
CA VAL A 55 10.63 -1.69 6.87
C VAL A 55 10.09 -0.61 5.92
N VAL A 56 10.93 -0.05 5.05
CA VAL A 56 10.53 0.92 4.03
C VAL A 56 9.44 0.33 3.13
N LEU A 57 9.63 -0.92 2.67
CA LEU A 57 8.68 -1.62 1.81
C LEU A 57 7.36 -1.89 2.53
N LEU A 58 7.38 -2.30 3.81
CA LEU A 58 6.18 -2.51 4.61
C LEU A 58 5.37 -1.22 4.80
N ILE A 59 6.03 -0.10 5.06
CA ILE A 59 5.37 1.21 5.19
C ILE A 59 4.75 1.61 3.85
N LYS A 60 5.49 1.48 2.74
CA LYS A 60 4.98 1.74 1.39
C LYS A 60 3.75 0.91 1.09
N LEU A 61 3.80 -0.39 1.39
CA LEU A 61 2.70 -1.31 1.17
C LEU A 61 1.47 -0.92 2.01
N GLY A 62 1.68 -0.61 3.29
CA GLY A 62 0.62 -0.20 4.21
C GLY A 62 -0.08 1.10 3.77
N VAL A 63 0.70 2.14 3.45
CA VAL A 63 0.16 3.43 2.97
C VAL A 63 -0.61 3.23 1.66
N SER A 64 -0.04 2.47 0.73
CA SER A 64 -0.67 2.15 -0.56
C SER A 64 -2.01 1.44 -0.40
N ALA A 65 -2.08 0.45 0.51
CA ALA A 65 -3.30 -0.27 0.80
C ALA A 65 -4.38 0.65 1.39
N VAL A 66 -4.01 1.55 2.30
CA VAL A 66 -4.93 2.55 2.89
C VAL A 66 -5.48 3.48 1.80
N ILE A 67 -4.62 4.02 0.93
CA ILE A 67 -5.04 4.89 -0.18
C ILE A 67 -6.00 4.13 -1.12
N ALA A 68 -5.68 2.89 -1.48
CA ALA A 68 -6.54 2.06 -2.34
C ALA A 68 -7.92 1.82 -1.70
N ILE A 69 -7.99 1.50 -0.41
CA ILE A 69 -9.26 1.32 0.32
C ILE A 69 -10.08 2.61 0.31
N VAL A 70 -9.46 3.76 0.58
CA VAL A 70 -10.13 5.06 0.60
C VAL A 70 -10.70 5.38 -0.78
N LEU A 71 -9.92 5.23 -1.85
CA LEU A 71 -10.36 5.49 -3.22
C LEU A 71 -11.51 4.57 -3.63
N MET A 72 -11.41 3.28 -3.34
CA MET A 72 -12.49 2.33 -3.62
C MET A 72 -13.76 2.68 -2.84
N THR A 73 -13.62 3.13 -1.59
CA THR A 73 -14.75 3.53 -0.75
C THR A 73 -15.43 4.79 -1.32
N ILE A 74 -14.65 5.79 -1.73
CA ILE A 74 -15.14 7.02 -2.35
C ILE A 74 -15.81 6.69 -3.69
N ALA A 75 -15.17 5.92 -4.56
CA ALA A 75 -15.73 5.51 -5.85
C ALA A 75 -17.08 4.77 -5.67
N LYS A 76 -17.16 3.84 -4.72
CA LYS A 76 -18.42 3.15 -4.38
C LYS A 76 -19.48 4.09 -3.82
N ARG A 77 -19.11 5.17 -3.12
CA ARG A 77 -20.08 6.17 -2.63
C ARG A 77 -20.59 7.04 -3.77
N ILE A 78 -19.73 7.45 -4.69
CA ILE A 78 -20.10 8.25 -5.86
C ILE A 78 -21.03 7.46 -6.78
N MET A 79 -20.66 6.22 -7.13
CA MET A 79 -21.48 5.34 -7.99
C MET A 79 -22.84 4.96 -7.38
N ARG A 80 -23.02 5.11 -6.06
CA ARG A 80 -24.31 4.89 -5.39
C ARG A 80 -25.22 6.11 -5.40
N LYS A 81 -24.65 7.30 -5.64
CA LYS A 81 -25.38 8.58 -5.68
C LYS A 81 -25.77 9.00 -7.10
N ALA A 82 -25.06 8.50 -8.11
CA ALA A 82 -25.40 8.62 -9.53
C ALA A 82 -26.43 7.55 -9.92
#